data_AF-A0A9P8BJS5-F1
#
_entry.id   AF-A0A9P8BJS5-F1
#
_cell.length_a   1.000
_cell.length_b   1.000
_cell.length_c   1.000
_cell.angle_alpha   90.00
_cell.angle_beta   90.00
_cell.angle_gamma   90.00
#
_symmetry.space_group_name_H-M   'P 1'
#
loop_
_entity.id
_entity.type
_entity.pdbx_description
1 polymer ?
#
loop_
_entity_poly.entity_id
_entity_poly.type
_entity_poly.pdbx_seq_one_letter_code
_entity_poly.pdbx_strand_id
1 'polypeptide(L)'
;MKTFQERYEKRVTGLDNTRRWISRAFASINPPPASPPVRVDRSKIVSAALCSAMVELVFQPPAPPASRPPMAASSSEMTVLVEPVVSQNGSAVTTSSPIPDRFMRNHAQPLHPCEVGFPETLYLDHARLASYINDASDLLGLYMLIMLFRQLTTTGSPGAASVALEDWEIDRIKREVWEVGPSRLGLCFDVGPQLSSHGTDPKIKWEKGMSDVTLQVAKRAEEARERITKAQSHPNHESPIESSTPTDRIPSPWMLTVIEKWKAAHYKKDSPLQKILQRRLQSAVLDVVKDSVLAATSATSLVDASPGGKSPSARAYSAMPMRRINRHPLTATATSSPSTAAATILKKNAGSGLEPLMPEILHLGERIARLVLFHSRVYKRLYEVDGFIDPTL
;
A
#
# COMPACT_ATOMS: atom_id res chain seq x y z
N MET A 1 16.38 -7.28 22.04
CA MET A 1 15.12 -7.44 22.81
C MET A 1 15.25 -7.08 24.28
N LYS A 2 16.29 -7.53 25.00
CA LYS A 2 16.53 -7.12 26.40
C LYS A 2 16.43 -5.59 26.59
N THR A 3 16.91 -4.81 25.64
CA THR A 3 16.84 -3.34 25.66
C THR A 3 15.42 -2.75 25.61
N PHE A 4 14.45 -3.42 24.98
CA PHE A 4 13.08 -2.90 24.92
C PHE A 4 12.33 -3.21 26.21
N GLN A 5 12.43 -4.45 26.68
CA GLN A 5 11.84 -4.86 27.96
C GLN A 5 12.43 -4.05 29.12
N GLU A 6 13.75 -3.84 29.15
CA GLU A 6 14.41 -3.04 30.16
C GLU A 6 14.00 -1.55 30.11
N ARG A 7 13.81 -0.98 28.91
CA ARG A 7 13.28 0.39 28.75
C ARG A 7 11.83 0.51 29.19
N TYR A 8 11.03 -0.52 28.95
CA TYR A 8 9.64 -0.60 29.42
C TYR A 8 9.58 -0.68 30.94
N GLU A 9 10.38 -1.57 31.54
CA GLU A 9 10.49 -1.69 33.01
C GLU A 9 10.98 -0.39 33.65
N LYS A 10 11.88 0.33 32.98
CA LYS A 10 12.36 1.66 33.40
C LYS A 10 11.39 2.82 33.07
N ARG A 11 10.23 2.55 32.48
CA ARG A 11 9.22 3.55 32.04
C ARG A 11 9.79 4.65 31.14
N VAL A 12 10.86 4.37 30.39
CA VAL A 12 11.55 5.36 29.55
C VAL A 12 10.80 5.60 28.24
N THR A 13 10.03 4.61 27.78
CA THR A 13 9.17 4.71 26.59
C THR A 13 7.76 4.23 26.94
N GLY A 14 6.77 5.11 26.82
CA GLY A 14 5.36 4.73 26.90
C GLY A 14 5.01 3.75 25.77
N LEU A 15 4.04 2.87 26.03
CA LEU A 15 3.42 2.00 25.01
C LEU A 15 2.03 2.51 24.64
N ASP A 16 1.81 3.81 24.79
CA ASP A 16 0.48 4.41 24.71
C ASP A 16 -0.08 4.35 23.29
N ASN A 17 0.75 4.55 22.27
CA ASN A 17 0.29 4.43 20.88
C ASN A 17 0.02 2.97 20.53
N THR A 18 0.89 2.04 20.96
CA THR A 18 0.67 0.60 20.79
C THR A 18 -0.64 0.16 21.45
N ARG A 19 -0.88 0.58 22.70
CA ARG A 19 -2.10 0.26 23.45
C ARG A 19 -3.32 0.80 22.73
N ARG A 20 -3.33 2.10 22.38
CA ARG A 20 -4.45 2.73 21.68
C ARG A 20 -4.73 2.06 20.33
N TRP A 21 -3.69 1.75 19.57
CA TRP A 21 -3.78 1.10 18.27
C TRP A 21 -4.42 -0.29 18.36
N ILE A 22 -3.94 -1.15 19.26
CA ILE A 22 -4.50 -2.51 19.38
C ILE A 22 -5.87 -2.52 20.07
N SER A 23 -6.11 -1.65 21.04
CA SER A 23 -7.43 -1.52 21.71
C SER A 23 -8.52 -1.12 20.72
N ARG A 24 -8.26 -0.17 19.82
CA ARG A 24 -9.21 0.20 18.75
C ARG A 24 -9.61 -1.00 17.89
N ALA A 25 -8.63 -1.80 17.47
CA ALA A 25 -8.90 -3.00 16.68
C ALA A 25 -9.64 -4.07 17.50
N PHE A 26 -9.31 -4.22 18.78
CA PHE A 26 -10.00 -5.14 19.69
C PHE A 26 -11.48 -4.78 19.85
N ALA A 27 -11.79 -3.51 20.12
CA ALA A 27 -13.16 -3.01 20.25
C ALA A 27 -14.00 -3.25 18.98
N SER A 28 -13.38 -3.18 17.79
CA SER A 28 -14.06 -3.46 16.52
C SER A 28 -14.46 -4.93 16.33
N ILE A 29 -13.73 -5.85 16.96
CA ILE A 29 -13.95 -7.31 16.81
C ILE A 29 -14.86 -7.84 17.91
N ASN A 30 -14.78 -7.26 19.10
CA ASN A 30 -15.55 -7.68 20.26
C ASN A 30 -16.49 -6.54 20.69
N PRO A 31 -17.58 -6.29 19.95
CA PRO A 31 -18.57 -5.31 20.37
C PRO A 31 -19.14 -5.69 21.73
N PRO A 32 -19.53 -4.71 22.57
CA PRO A 32 -20.08 -4.98 23.90
C PRO A 32 -21.26 -5.94 23.78
N PRO A 33 -21.22 -7.08 24.49
CA PRO A 33 -22.15 -8.16 24.24
C PRO A 33 -23.55 -7.78 24.76
N ALA A 34 -24.57 -7.91 23.92
CA ALA A 34 -25.98 -7.82 24.33
C ALA A 34 -26.47 -9.09 25.07
N SER A 35 -25.61 -10.09 25.25
CA SER A 35 -25.92 -11.44 25.76
C SER A 35 -24.78 -11.96 26.65
N PRO A 36 -24.99 -13.01 27.48
CA PRO A 36 -23.96 -13.49 28.40
C PRO A 36 -22.67 -13.92 27.68
N PRO A 37 -21.50 -13.67 28.29
CA PRO A 37 -20.21 -13.82 27.63
C PRO A 37 -19.90 -15.29 27.31
N VAL A 38 -19.83 -15.62 26.03
CA VAL A 38 -19.21 -16.87 25.57
C VAL A 38 -17.71 -16.78 25.84
N ARG A 39 -17.14 -17.80 26.49
CA ARG A 39 -15.69 -17.86 26.75
C ARG A 39 -14.93 -18.07 25.44
N VAL A 40 -14.52 -16.97 24.81
CA VAL A 40 -13.63 -16.99 23.64
C VAL A 40 -12.18 -17.01 24.12
N ASP A 41 -11.35 -17.84 23.49
CA ASP A 41 -9.90 -17.89 23.75
C ASP A 41 -9.26 -16.52 23.47
N ARG A 42 -8.70 -15.89 24.52
CA ARG A 42 -8.04 -14.59 24.46
C ARG A 42 -6.96 -14.54 23.39
N SER A 43 -6.21 -15.62 23.20
CA SER A 43 -5.16 -15.68 22.17
C SER A 43 -5.74 -15.51 20.77
N LYS A 44 -6.92 -16.06 20.50
CA LYS A 44 -7.57 -15.94 19.18
C LYS A 44 -8.07 -14.52 18.96
N ILE A 45 -8.64 -13.88 20.00
CA ILE A 45 -9.09 -12.49 19.90
C ILE A 45 -7.91 -11.56 19.67
N VAL A 46 -6.81 -11.71 20.41
CA VAL A 46 -5.58 -10.91 20.22
C VAL A 46 -5.03 -11.09 18.81
N SER A 47 -4.97 -12.32 18.30
CA SER A 47 -4.51 -12.59 16.94
C SER A 47 -5.40 -11.93 15.89
N ALA A 48 -6.73 -12.00 16.05
CA ALA A 48 -7.67 -11.36 15.15
C ALA A 48 -7.57 -9.83 15.20
N ALA A 49 -7.43 -9.25 16.40
CA ALA A 49 -7.23 -7.82 16.61
C ALA A 49 -5.95 -7.35 15.93
N LEU A 50 -4.85 -8.10 16.06
CA LEU A 50 -3.60 -7.75 15.42
C LEU A 50 -3.68 -7.80 13.89
N CYS A 51 -4.39 -8.78 13.32
CA CYS A 51 -4.65 -8.83 11.87
C CYS A 51 -5.36 -7.56 11.40
N SER A 52 -6.47 -7.20 12.06
CA SER A 52 -7.25 -5.99 11.74
C SER A 52 -6.41 -4.72 11.90
N ALA A 53 -5.71 -4.58 13.03
CA ALA A 53 -4.90 -3.41 13.36
C ALA A 53 -3.77 -3.18 12.34
N MET A 54 -3.11 -4.26 11.88
CA MET A 54 -2.02 -4.16 10.93
C MET A 54 -2.50 -3.78 9.53
N VAL A 55 -3.63 -4.34 9.10
CA VAL A 55 -4.25 -3.97 7.82
C VAL A 55 -4.77 -2.53 7.88
N GLU A 56 -5.42 -2.13 8.97
CA GLU A 56 -5.85 -0.74 9.17
C GLU A 56 -4.67 0.22 9.11
N LEU A 57 -3.53 -0.10 9.75
CA LEU A 57 -2.33 0.73 9.71
C LEU A 57 -1.75 0.88 8.30
N VAL A 58 -1.80 -0.16 7.47
CA VAL A 58 -1.34 -0.12 6.08
C VAL A 58 -2.23 0.76 5.21
N PHE A 59 -3.55 0.72 5.41
CA PHE A 59 -4.49 1.51 4.60
C PHE A 59 -4.73 2.93 5.16
N GLN A 60 -4.54 3.13 6.45
CA GLN A 60 -4.75 4.40 7.16
C GLN A 60 -3.54 4.71 8.04
N PRO A 61 -2.38 4.98 7.42
CA PRO A 61 -1.20 5.33 8.19
C PRO A 61 -1.46 6.62 8.99
N PRO A 62 -0.90 6.74 10.21
CA PRO A 62 -0.99 7.97 10.98
C PRO A 62 -0.43 9.12 10.16
N ALA A 63 -1.14 10.26 10.16
CA ALA A 63 -0.64 11.45 9.51
C ALA A 63 0.69 11.84 10.17
N PRO A 64 1.73 12.19 9.39
CA PRO A 64 2.95 12.72 9.97
C PRO A 64 2.57 13.96 10.78
N PRO A 65 3.28 14.21 11.91
CA PRO A 65 3.02 15.39 12.71
C PRO A 65 3.11 16.60 11.79
N ALA A 66 2.07 17.43 11.77
CA ALA A 66 2.11 18.67 11.00
C ALA A 66 3.40 19.39 11.38
N SER A 67 4.29 19.56 10.39
CA SER A 67 5.58 20.22 10.59
C SER A 67 5.29 21.51 11.37
N ARG A 68 5.81 21.58 12.60
CA ARG A 68 5.55 22.70 13.51
C ARG A 68 5.74 23.98 12.68
N PRO A 69 4.75 24.89 12.65
CA PRO A 69 4.88 26.10 11.84
C PRO A 69 6.26 26.70 12.17
N PRO A 70 7.07 27.04 11.14
CA PRO A 70 8.41 27.55 11.37
C PRO A 70 8.25 28.66 12.38
N MET A 71 8.80 28.45 13.60
CA MET A 71 8.72 29.45 14.65
C MET A 71 9.22 30.72 14.01
N ALA A 72 8.33 31.72 13.87
CA ALA A 72 8.61 32.95 13.16
C ALA A 72 9.99 33.39 13.62
N ALA A 73 10.98 33.25 12.73
CA ALA A 73 12.31 33.69 13.01
C ALA A 73 12.13 35.18 13.23
N SER A 74 12.20 35.61 14.49
CA SER A 74 12.14 37.01 14.85
C SER A 74 13.29 37.65 14.09
N SER A 75 12.94 38.30 12.98
CA SER A 75 13.88 38.99 12.14
C SER A 75 14.31 40.23 12.91
N SER A 76 15.29 40.08 13.80
CA SER A 76 16.18 41.18 14.08
C SER A 76 16.97 41.43 12.80
N GLU A 77 16.47 42.36 11.99
CA GLU A 77 17.21 43.00 10.91
C GLU A 77 18.51 43.56 11.50
N MET A 78 19.61 42.83 11.31
CA MET A 78 20.94 43.38 11.49
C MET A 78 21.41 43.82 10.10
N THR A 79 21.15 45.09 9.79
CA THR A 79 21.64 45.78 8.60
C THR A 79 23.17 45.79 8.63
N VAL A 80 23.79 44.85 7.95
CA VAL A 80 25.23 44.89 7.65
C VAL A 80 25.38 45.56 6.29
N LEU A 81 25.81 46.82 6.31
CA LEU A 81 26.39 47.51 5.17
C LEU A 81 27.63 46.73 4.71
N VAL A 82 27.57 46.16 3.51
CA VAL A 82 28.74 45.56 2.84
C VAL A 82 29.11 46.45 1.65
N GLU A 83 30.31 47.00 1.69
CA GLU A 83 30.94 47.72 0.58
C GLU A 83 31.31 46.78 -0.59
N PRO A 84 31.36 47.29 -1.83
CA PRO A 84 31.77 46.52 -3.00
C PRO A 84 33.30 46.50 -3.14
N VAL A 85 33.93 45.33 -3.00
CA VAL A 85 35.33 45.11 -3.41
C VAL A 85 35.35 44.52 -4.82
N VAL A 86 36.07 45.23 -5.69
CA VAL A 86 36.34 44.95 -7.11
C VAL A 86 37.59 44.06 -7.26
N SER A 87 37.53 43.13 -8.24
CA SER A 87 38.67 42.42 -8.90
C SER A 87 39.45 41.44 -8.02
N GLN A 88 40.10 40.35 -8.50
CA GLN A 88 40.81 40.16 -9.77
C GLN A 88 41.13 38.66 -10.00
N ASN A 89 41.48 38.30 -11.24
CA ASN A 89 41.98 37.00 -11.72
C ASN A 89 43.20 36.45 -10.93
N GLY A 90 43.36 35.12 -10.89
CA GLY A 90 44.67 34.52 -10.63
C GLY A 90 44.68 33.05 -10.18
N SER A 91 45.09 32.18 -11.13
CA SER A 91 45.90 30.96 -11.01
C SER A 91 45.84 29.98 -9.82
N ALA A 92 45.85 28.71 -10.24
CA ALA A 92 46.07 27.48 -9.51
C ALA A 92 47.21 27.50 -8.48
N VAL A 93 46.90 27.02 -7.27
CA VAL A 93 47.86 26.44 -6.32
C VAL A 93 47.18 25.27 -5.61
N THR A 94 47.72 24.07 -5.81
CA THR A 94 47.47 22.87 -5.00
C THR A 94 48.17 23.03 -3.65
N THR A 95 47.39 23.24 -2.58
CA THR A 95 47.86 23.18 -1.19
C THR A 95 47.11 22.09 -0.44
N SER A 96 47.83 21.02 -0.13
CA SER A 96 47.47 19.99 0.83
C SER A 96 47.39 20.59 2.22
N SER A 97 46.16 20.73 2.76
CA SER A 97 45.93 21.11 4.14
C SER A 97 45.59 19.90 5.01
N PRO A 98 45.96 19.93 6.31
CA PRO A 98 45.89 18.78 7.19
C PRO A 98 44.44 18.55 7.64
N ILE A 99 44.07 17.28 7.69
CA ILE A 99 42.82 16.77 8.26
C ILE A 99 42.75 17.23 9.72
N PRO A 100 41.78 18.08 10.13
CA PRO A 100 41.56 18.36 11.52
C PRO A 100 40.90 17.13 12.14
N ASP A 101 41.64 16.55 13.08
CA ASP A 101 41.28 15.42 13.94
C ASP A 101 40.10 15.81 14.83
N ARG A 102 38.89 15.80 14.26
CA ARG A 102 37.64 16.14 14.95
C ARG A 102 37.11 14.88 15.65
N PHE A 103 37.80 14.52 16.73
CA PHE A 103 37.37 13.52 17.70
C PHE A 103 35.92 13.76 18.16
N MET A 104 35.04 12.82 17.80
CA MET A 104 34.23 12.03 18.73
C MET A 104 33.55 12.75 19.90
N ARG A 105 32.98 13.95 19.69
CA ARG A 105 31.93 14.43 20.59
C ARG A 105 30.59 13.93 20.04
N ASN A 106 30.27 12.69 20.42
CA ASN A 106 28.95 12.10 20.37
C ASN A 106 27.98 13.01 21.13
N HIS A 107 27.51 14.07 20.49
CA HIS A 107 26.19 14.58 20.78
C HIS A 107 25.26 13.41 20.46
N ALA A 108 24.85 12.70 21.50
CA ALA A 108 23.65 11.90 21.47
C ALA A 108 22.55 12.86 21.00
N GLN A 109 22.37 12.95 19.68
CA GLN A 109 21.18 13.57 19.14
C GLN A 109 20.04 12.84 19.84
N PRO A 110 19.14 13.58 20.52
CA PRO A 110 17.96 12.98 21.10
C PRO A 110 17.37 12.09 20.00
N LEU A 111 17.41 10.78 20.22
CA LEU A 111 16.92 9.78 19.28
C LEU A 111 15.60 10.34 18.75
N HIS A 112 15.55 10.55 17.43
CA HIS A 112 14.43 11.20 16.75
C HIS A 112 13.12 10.80 17.45
N PRO A 113 12.32 11.78 17.93
CA PRO A 113 11.03 11.48 18.53
C PRO A 113 10.33 10.49 17.63
N CYS A 114 10.05 9.30 18.18
CA CYS A 114 9.40 8.19 17.49
C CYS A 114 8.34 8.77 16.54
N GLU A 115 8.44 8.47 15.24
CA GLU A 115 7.58 9.04 14.20
C GLU A 115 6.14 9.10 14.70
N VAL A 116 5.66 10.32 14.93
CA VAL A 116 4.49 10.58 15.78
C VAL A 116 3.29 9.85 15.19
N GLY A 117 2.84 8.80 15.87
CA GLY A 117 1.60 8.08 15.56
C GLY A 117 1.74 6.60 15.24
N PHE A 118 2.94 6.09 14.91
CA PHE A 118 3.12 4.64 14.74
C PHE A 118 3.23 3.92 16.10
N PRO A 119 2.71 2.68 16.20
CA PRO A 119 2.90 1.85 17.39
C PRO A 119 4.39 1.63 17.71
N GLU A 120 4.80 1.86 18.95
CA GLU A 120 6.18 1.71 19.39
C GLU A 120 6.71 0.29 19.17
N THR A 121 5.83 -0.72 19.25
CA THR A 121 6.17 -2.13 18.99
C THR A 121 6.50 -2.43 17.52
N LEU A 122 6.23 -1.51 16.59
CA LEU A 122 6.52 -1.66 15.15
C LEU A 122 7.78 -0.91 14.70
N TYR A 123 8.58 -0.43 15.64
CA TYR A 123 9.79 0.35 15.34
C TYR A 123 10.75 -0.37 14.36
N LEU A 124 10.89 -1.69 14.47
CA LEU A 124 11.78 -2.45 13.59
C LEU A 124 11.15 -2.79 12.23
N ASP A 125 9.84 -2.59 12.08
CA ASP A 125 9.08 -2.95 10.89
C ASP A 125 8.64 -1.73 10.06
N HIS A 126 9.00 -0.51 10.45
CA HIS A 126 8.66 0.73 9.71
C HIS A 126 8.98 0.66 8.21
N ALA A 127 10.18 0.19 7.85
CA ALA A 127 10.57 0.10 6.43
C ALA A 127 9.67 -0.87 5.63
N ARG A 128 9.24 -1.97 6.27
CA ARG A 128 8.32 -2.94 5.64
C ARG A 128 6.91 -2.36 5.54
N LEU A 129 6.43 -1.73 6.62
CA LEU A 129 5.14 -1.06 6.65
C LEU A 129 5.06 0.05 5.60
N ALA A 130 6.10 0.87 5.46
CA ALA A 130 6.18 1.89 4.43
C ALA A 130 6.05 1.28 3.01
N SER A 131 6.71 0.15 2.75
CA SER A 131 6.51 -0.58 1.48
C SER A 131 5.07 -1.06 1.31
N TYR A 132 4.45 -1.63 2.35
CA TYR A 132 3.07 -2.13 2.26
C TYR A 132 2.05 -1.00 2.07
N ILE A 133 2.25 0.15 2.73
CA ILE A 133 1.45 1.36 2.54
C ILE A 133 1.54 1.81 1.08
N ASN A 134 2.76 1.88 0.54
CA ASN A 134 2.98 2.27 -0.85
C ASN A 134 2.28 1.30 -1.83
N ASP A 135 2.44 -0.01 -1.60
CA ASP A 135 1.81 -1.05 -2.41
C ASP A 135 0.27 -0.98 -2.34
N ALA A 136 -0.29 -0.72 -1.15
CA ALA A 136 -1.72 -0.55 -0.95
C ALA A 136 -2.27 0.71 -1.65
N SER A 137 -1.56 1.84 -1.55
CA SER A 137 -1.89 3.09 -2.25
C SER A 137 -1.86 2.89 -3.77
N ASP A 138 -0.84 2.22 -4.30
CA ASP A 138 -0.70 1.99 -5.74
C ASP A 138 -1.78 1.01 -6.26
N LEU A 139 -2.10 -0.03 -5.48
CA LEU A 139 -3.19 -0.97 -5.80
C LEU A 139 -4.57 -0.29 -5.79
N LEU A 140 -4.80 0.67 -4.88
CA LEU A 140 -6.00 1.50 -4.88
C LEU A 140 -6.07 2.39 -6.12
N GLY A 141 -4.96 3.00 -6.54
CA GLY A 141 -4.88 3.78 -7.78
C GLY A 141 -5.21 2.96 -9.01
N LEU A 142 -4.64 1.75 -9.11
CA LEU A 142 -4.95 0.80 -10.17
C LEU A 142 -6.44 0.40 -10.16
N TYR A 143 -7.01 0.13 -8.99
CA TYR A 143 -8.43 -0.21 -8.86
C TYR A 143 -9.34 0.92 -9.37
N MET A 144 -9.02 2.17 -9.03
CA MET A 144 -9.75 3.34 -9.52
C MET A 144 -9.69 3.47 -11.05
N LEU A 145 -8.52 3.21 -11.65
CA LEU A 145 -8.34 3.27 -13.11
C LEU A 145 -9.07 2.14 -13.85
N ILE A 146 -9.07 0.92 -13.32
CA ILE A 146 -9.85 -0.20 -13.86
C ILE A 146 -11.35 0.11 -13.81
N MET A 147 -11.81 0.71 -12.70
CA MET A 147 -13.21 1.14 -12.57
C MET A 147 -13.57 2.23 -13.59
N LEU A 148 -12.69 3.21 -13.80
CA LEU A 148 -12.86 4.21 -14.86
C LEU A 148 -12.95 3.53 -16.24
N PHE A 149 -12.02 2.63 -16.56
CA PHE A 149 -12.02 1.90 -17.83
C PHE A 149 -13.38 1.20 -18.07
N ARG A 150 -13.88 0.45 -17.09
CA ARG A 150 -15.20 -0.20 -17.16
C ARG A 150 -16.35 0.79 -17.38
N GLN A 151 -16.33 1.92 -16.67
CA GLN A 151 -17.32 2.99 -16.84
C GLN A 151 -17.28 3.58 -18.25
N LEU A 152 -16.10 3.87 -18.77
CA LEU A 152 -15.94 4.42 -20.11
C LEU A 152 -16.40 3.43 -21.19
N THR A 153 -16.10 2.13 -21.04
CA THR A 153 -16.53 1.11 -22.00
C THR A 153 -18.05 0.92 -22.07
N THR A 154 -18.76 1.24 -20.98
CA THR A 154 -20.22 1.06 -20.89
C THR A 154 -21.01 2.35 -21.15
N THR A 155 -20.35 3.52 -21.04
CA THR A 155 -21.00 4.82 -21.27
C THR A 155 -21.28 5.03 -22.76
N GLY A 156 -22.55 5.23 -23.13
CA GLY A 156 -22.95 5.66 -24.48
C GLY A 156 -23.63 4.62 -25.36
N SER A 157 -23.99 3.44 -24.83
CA SER A 157 -24.82 2.47 -25.55
C SER A 157 -26.15 2.24 -24.81
N PRO A 158 -27.18 3.08 -25.04
CA PRO A 158 -28.50 2.87 -24.45
C PRO A 158 -29.08 1.55 -24.96
N GLY A 159 -29.19 0.55 -24.07
CA GLY A 159 -29.74 -0.77 -24.41
C GLY A 159 -28.70 -1.87 -24.66
N ALA A 160 -27.39 -1.59 -24.58
CA ALA A 160 -26.43 -2.68 -24.48
C ALA A 160 -26.60 -3.37 -23.13
N ALA A 161 -27.14 -4.59 -23.15
CA ALA A 161 -27.00 -5.52 -22.04
C ALA A 161 -25.53 -5.52 -21.60
N SER A 162 -25.27 -5.59 -20.29
CA SER A 162 -23.92 -5.56 -19.71
C SER A 162 -22.98 -6.51 -20.45
N VAL A 163 -22.27 -5.99 -21.46
CA VAL A 163 -21.31 -6.79 -22.20
C VAL A 163 -20.18 -7.05 -21.23
N ALA A 164 -20.06 -8.31 -20.83
CA ALA A 164 -19.01 -8.75 -19.93
C ALA A 164 -17.68 -8.49 -20.64
N LEU A 165 -16.97 -7.48 -20.17
CA LEU A 165 -15.64 -7.18 -20.63
C LEU A 165 -14.73 -8.38 -20.33
N GLU A 166 -13.98 -8.83 -21.32
CA GLU A 166 -13.16 -10.04 -21.21
C GLU A 166 -11.95 -9.81 -20.28
N ASP A 167 -11.57 -10.82 -19.50
CA ASP A 167 -10.49 -10.70 -18.50
C ASP A 167 -9.15 -10.28 -19.12
N TRP A 168 -8.85 -10.71 -20.34
CA TRP A 168 -7.60 -10.33 -21.03
C TRP A 168 -7.54 -8.84 -21.37
N GLU A 169 -8.68 -8.17 -21.58
CA GLU A 169 -8.72 -6.73 -21.80
C GLU A 169 -8.34 -5.98 -20.52
N ILE A 170 -8.79 -6.50 -19.37
CA ILE A 170 -8.38 -5.99 -18.06
C ILE A 170 -6.90 -6.23 -17.82
N ASP A 171 -6.39 -7.43 -18.08
CA ASP A 171 -4.96 -7.73 -17.90
C ASP A 171 -4.06 -6.92 -18.83
N ARG A 172 -4.55 -6.61 -20.04
CA ARG A 172 -3.88 -5.70 -20.96
C ARG A 172 -3.82 -4.29 -20.39
N ILE A 173 -4.95 -3.70 -19.98
CA ILE A 173 -4.92 -2.32 -19.46
C ILE A 173 -4.11 -2.22 -18.18
N LYS A 174 -4.14 -3.24 -17.31
CA LYS A 174 -3.27 -3.31 -16.12
C LYS A 174 -1.80 -3.17 -16.51
N ARG A 175 -1.33 -3.96 -17.48
CA ARG A 175 0.07 -3.90 -17.94
C ARG A 175 0.43 -2.52 -18.49
N GLU A 176 -0.42 -1.95 -19.33
CA GLU A 176 -0.18 -0.65 -19.95
C GLU A 176 -0.17 0.50 -18.92
N VAL A 177 -1.06 0.46 -17.92
CA VAL A 177 -1.05 1.40 -16.80
C VAL A 177 0.27 1.36 -16.04
N TRP A 178 0.84 0.18 -15.81
CA TRP A 178 2.14 0.03 -15.13
C TRP A 178 3.34 0.44 -16.00
N GLU A 179 3.22 0.30 -17.31
CA GLU A 179 4.27 0.65 -18.28
C GLU A 179 4.36 2.17 -18.47
N VAL A 180 3.21 2.81 -18.73
CA VAL A 180 3.10 4.25 -19.01
C VAL A 180 3.09 5.09 -17.72
N GLY A 181 2.59 4.52 -16.62
CA GLY A 181 2.31 5.26 -15.42
C GLY A 181 3.51 5.74 -14.61
N PRO A 182 3.26 6.70 -13.70
CA PRO A 182 4.27 7.16 -12.78
C PRO A 182 4.78 5.99 -11.92
N SER A 183 5.97 6.14 -11.34
CA SER A 183 6.56 5.12 -10.48
C SER A 183 5.69 4.73 -9.28
N ARG A 184 4.75 5.61 -8.88
CA ARG A 184 3.82 5.47 -7.75
C ARG A 184 2.44 5.93 -8.19
N LEU A 185 1.55 5.00 -8.54
CA LEU A 185 0.19 5.32 -8.97
C LEU A 185 -0.63 6.01 -7.86
N GLY A 186 -0.41 5.59 -6.61
CA GLY A 186 -1.14 6.03 -5.43
C GLY A 186 -0.57 7.25 -4.73
N LEU A 187 0.39 7.98 -5.33
CA LEU A 187 1.04 9.13 -4.67
C LEU A 187 0.05 10.21 -4.19
N CYS A 188 -1.09 10.37 -4.87
CA CYS A 188 -2.12 11.33 -4.48
C CYS A 188 -2.90 10.96 -3.21
N PHE A 189 -2.75 9.73 -2.71
CA PHE A 189 -3.40 9.24 -1.49
C PHE A 189 -2.47 9.32 -0.27
N ASP A 190 -1.17 9.46 -0.50
CA ASP A 190 -0.17 9.53 0.57
C ASP A 190 -0.30 10.86 1.34
N VAL A 191 -0.17 10.80 2.67
CA VAL A 191 -0.43 11.92 3.59
C VAL A 191 0.82 12.75 3.90
N GLY A 192 1.97 12.39 3.33
CA GLY A 192 3.25 12.96 3.70
C GLY A 192 3.65 14.18 2.85
N PRO A 193 4.06 15.31 3.47
CA PRO A 193 4.87 16.30 2.77
C PRO A 193 6.20 15.64 2.40
N GLN A 194 6.31 15.20 1.16
CA GLN A 194 7.56 14.70 0.60
C GLN A 194 8.54 15.88 0.62
N LEU A 195 9.49 15.86 1.57
CA LEU A 195 10.60 16.81 1.63
C LEU A 195 11.47 16.59 0.39
N SER A 196 11.09 17.23 -0.72
CA SER A 196 11.89 17.27 -1.94
C SER A 196 13.13 18.12 -1.69
N SER A 197 14.23 17.46 -1.32
CA SER A 197 15.47 18.13 -0.91
C SER A 197 16.28 18.73 -2.05
N HIS A 198 16.09 18.35 -3.33
CA HIS A 198 16.73 18.99 -4.49
C HIS A 198 16.28 18.27 -5.77
N GLY A 199 15.38 18.86 -6.56
CA GLY A 199 14.92 18.29 -7.84
C GLY A 199 13.53 18.79 -8.26
N THR A 200 13.14 18.49 -9.51
CA THR A 200 11.78 18.75 -10.03
C THR A 200 10.74 18.20 -9.06
N ASP A 201 9.70 18.99 -8.76
CA ASP A 201 8.65 18.59 -7.81
C ASP A 201 8.09 17.21 -8.21
N PRO A 202 8.23 16.17 -7.34
CA PRO A 202 7.75 14.83 -7.62
C PRO A 202 6.26 14.81 -7.98
N LYS A 203 5.49 15.78 -7.46
CA LYS A 203 4.09 15.97 -7.80
C LYS A 203 3.88 16.31 -9.28
N ILE A 204 4.66 17.24 -9.83
CA ILE A 204 4.56 17.63 -11.26
C ILE A 204 4.88 16.43 -12.16
N LYS A 205 5.94 15.68 -11.84
CA LYS A 205 6.31 14.47 -12.59
C LYS A 205 5.20 13.42 -12.53
N TRP A 206 4.57 13.28 -11.36
CA TRP A 206 3.45 12.37 -11.16
C TRP A 206 2.21 12.80 -11.94
N GLU A 207 1.84 14.08 -11.91
CA GLU A 207 0.70 14.64 -12.63
C GLU A 207 0.83 14.43 -14.14
N LYS A 208 2.03 14.63 -14.68
CA LYS A 208 2.33 14.32 -16.08
C LYS A 208 2.12 12.84 -16.39
N GLY A 209 2.76 11.93 -15.64
CA GLY A 209 2.63 10.50 -15.87
C GLY A 209 1.20 9.99 -15.69
N MET A 210 0.44 10.56 -14.75
CA MET A 210 -0.97 10.22 -14.56
C MET A 210 -1.83 10.68 -15.74
N SER A 211 -1.50 11.84 -16.34
CA SER A 211 -2.19 12.31 -17.54
C SER A 211 -1.98 11.34 -18.72
N ASP A 212 -0.75 10.87 -18.92
CA ASP A 212 -0.42 9.85 -19.92
C ASP A 212 -1.21 8.54 -19.70
N VAL A 213 -1.32 8.09 -18.44
CA VAL A 213 -2.14 6.91 -18.07
C VAL A 213 -3.61 7.11 -18.39
N THR A 214 -4.18 8.27 -18.03
CA THR A 214 -5.59 8.54 -18.29
C THR A 214 -5.90 8.60 -19.78
N LEU A 215 -4.98 9.12 -20.59
CA LEU A 215 -5.08 9.10 -22.05
C LEU A 215 -5.04 7.67 -22.60
N GLN A 216 -4.16 6.83 -22.07
CA GLN A 216 -4.06 5.42 -22.45
C GLN A 216 -5.36 4.65 -22.11
N VAL A 217 -5.92 4.87 -20.92
CA VAL A 217 -7.22 4.30 -20.52
C VAL A 217 -8.35 4.75 -21.45
N ALA A 218 -8.36 6.04 -21.83
CA ALA A 218 -9.33 6.60 -22.78
C ALA A 218 -9.29 5.87 -24.12
N LYS A 219 -8.07 5.77 -24.69
CA LYS A 219 -7.81 5.13 -25.98
C LYS A 219 -8.31 3.69 -25.98
N ARG A 220 -7.95 2.91 -24.94
CA ARG A 220 -8.40 1.52 -24.82
C ARG A 220 -9.91 1.39 -24.64
N ALA A 221 -10.54 2.31 -23.91
CA ALA A 221 -11.97 2.26 -23.71
C ALA A 221 -12.73 2.50 -25.02
N GLU A 222 -12.27 3.43 -25.87
CA GLU A 222 -12.85 3.64 -27.20
C GLU A 222 -12.64 2.43 -28.12
N GLU A 223 -11.44 1.87 -28.16
CA GLU A 223 -11.17 0.65 -28.92
C GLU A 223 -12.09 -0.51 -28.50
N ALA A 224 -12.29 -0.72 -27.20
CA ALA A 224 -13.18 -1.74 -26.68
C ALA A 224 -14.64 -1.47 -27.07
N ARG A 225 -15.11 -0.21 -27.01
CA ARG A 225 -16.45 0.17 -27.47
C ARG A 225 -16.65 -0.11 -28.96
N GLU A 226 -15.68 0.23 -29.80
CA GLU A 226 -15.76 -0.06 -31.24
C GLU A 226 -15.88 -1.56 -31.51
N ARG A 227 -15.15 -2.41 -30.77
CA ARG A 227 -15.29 -3.88 -30.88
C ARG A 227 -16.69 -4.34 -30.49
N ILE A 228 -17.23 -3.84 -29.38
CA ILE A 228 -18.57 -4.19 -28.90
C ILE A 228 -19.64 -3.79 -29.92
N THR A 229 -19.57 -2.57 -30.45
CA THR A 229 -20.52 -2.09 -31.47
C THR A 229 -20.45 -2.92 -32.75
N LYS A 230 -19.23 -3.27 -33.22
CA LYS A 230 -19.04 -4.13 -34.40
C LYS A 230 -19.59 -5.54 -34.19
N ALA A 231 -19.40 -6.12 -33.00
CA ALA A 231 -19.94 -7.43 -32.65
C ALA A 231 -21.47 -7.44 -32.62
N GLN A 232 -22.11 -6.33 -32.24
CA GLN A 232 -23.57 -6.20 -32.22
C GLN A 232 -24.18 -5.99 -33.61
N SER A 233 -23.47 -5.32 -34.53
CA SER A 233 -24.04 -4.93 -35.82
C SER A 233 -24.10 -6.05 -36.87
N HIS A 234 -23.34 -7.13 -36.74
CA HIS A 234 -23.26 -8.21 -37.75
C HIS A 234 -23.34 -9.61 -37.14
N PRO A 235 -24.54 -10.13 -36.86
CA PRO A 235 -24.70 -11.52 -36.45
C PRO A 235 -24.64 -12.54 -37.61
N ASN A 236 -24.78 -12.16 -38.89
CA ASN A 236 -25.10 -13.12 -39.96
C ASN A 236 -24.51 -12.87 -41.37
N HIS A 237 -23.41 -12.13 -41.53
CA HIS A 237 -22.81 -11.99 -42.86
C HIS A 237 -21.28 -12.10 -42.82
N GLU A 238 -20.77 -13.28 -43.22
CA GLU A 238 -19.36 -13.52 -43.54
C GLU A 238 -18.98 -12.70 -44.79
N SER A 239 -18.79 -11.39 -44.63
CA SER A 239 -18.17 -10.59 -45.68
C SER A 239 -16.64 -10.59 -45.49
N PRO A 240 -15.87 -10.63 -46.59
CA PRO A 240 -14.42 -10.84 -46.55
C PRO A 240 -13.70 -9.77 -45.73
N ILE A 241 -12.69 -10.22 -44.99
CA ILE A 241 -11.86 -9.50 -44.04
C ILE A 241 -11.09 -8.38 -44.77
N GLU A 242 -11.67 -7.18 -44.86
CA GLU A 242 -10.89 -5.98 -45.16
C GLU A 242 -10.13 -5.58 -43.89
N SER A 243 -8.81 -5.75 -43.93
CA SER A 243 -7.88 -5.45 -42.85
C SER A 243 -7.86 -3.95 -42.57
N SER A 244 -8.78 -3.46 -41.74
CA SER A 244 -8.70 -2.11 -41.22
C SER A 244 -7.44 -2.00 -40.37
N THR A 245 -6.41 -1.35 -40.91
CA THR A 245 -5.17 -1.03 -40.19
C THR A 245 -5.52 -0.33 -38.88
N PRO A 246 -4.86 -0.67 -37.75
CA PRO A 246 -5.08 -0.01 -36.47
C PRO A 246 -4.74 1.47 -36.64
N THR A 247 -5.76 2.30 -36.86
CA THR A 247 -5.57 3.73 -36.94
C THR A 247 -5.20 4.20 -35.55
N ASP A 248 -4.09 4.93 -35.44
CA ASP A 248 -3.65 5.57 -34.20
C ASP A 248 -4.61 6.71 -33.86
N ARG A 249 -5.82 6.34 -33.44
CA ARG A 249 -6.90 7.28 -33.17
C ARG A 249 -6.64 7.90 -31.80
N ILE A 250 -6.52 9.22 -31.83
CA ILE A 250 -6.56 10.06 -30.64
C ILE A 250 -7.97 9.93 -30.03
N PRO A 251 -8.10 9.77 -28.71
CA PRO A 251 -9.40 9.71 -28.07
C PRO A 251 -10.24 10.93 -28.38
N SER A 252 -11.54 10.74 -28.53
CA SER A 252 -12.46 11.82 -28.88
C SER A 252 -12.41 12.98 -27.86
N PRO A 253 -12.60 14.25 -28.29
CA PRO A 253 -12.50 15.41 -27.38
C PRO A 253 -13.46 15.36 -26.18
N TRP A 254 -14.65 14.75 -26.37
CA TRP A 254 -15.61 14.58 -25.29
C TRP A 254 -15.10 13.58 -24.24
N MET A 255 -14.44 12.50 -24.66
CA MET A 255 -13.88 11.47 -23.77
C MET A 255 -12.79 12.08 -22.88
N LEU A 256 -11.90 12.87 -23.49
CA LEU A 256 -10.85 13.60 -22.75
C LEU A 256 -11.46 14.54 -21.69
N THR A 257 -12.53 15.25 -22.05
CA THR A 257 -13.24 16.15 -21.12
C THR A 257 -13.85 15.38 -19.95
N VAL A 258 -14.47 14.21 -20.22
CA VAL A 258 -15.07 13.37 -19.17
C VAL A 258 -14.00 12.85 -18.21
N ILE A 259 -12.87 12.39 -18.75
CA ILE A 259 -11.77 11.83 -17.95
C ILE A 259 -11.10 12.88 -17.07
N GLU A 260 -10.85 14.09 -17.59
CA GLU A 260 -10.29 15.18 -16.79
C GLU A 260 -11.22 15.57 -15.64
N LYS A 261 -12.53 15.69 -15.92
CA LYS A 261 -13.53 15.95 -14.88
C LYS A 261 -13.60 14.82 -13.85
N TRP A 262 -13.56 13.57 -14.30
CA TRP A 262 -13.56 12.40 -13.42
C TRP A 262 -12.33 12.38 -12.52
N LYS A 263 -11.14 12.62 -13.09
CA LYS A 263 -9.86 12.67 -12.36
C LYS A 263 -9.92 13.74 -11.27
N ALA A 264 -10.35 14.96 -11.60
CA ALA A 264 -10.48 16.06 -10.64
C ALA A 264 -11.51 15.78 -9.53
N ALA A 265 -12.60 15.07 -9.85
CA ALA A 265 -13.66 14.74 -8.90
C ALA A 265 -13.27 13.59 -7.96
N HIS A 266 -12.63 12.55 -8.48
CA HIS A 266 -12.48 11.27 -7.80
C HIS A 266 -11.04 10.92 -7.43
N TYR A 267 -10.05 11.29 -8.24
CA TYR A 267 -8.65 10.91 -8.06
C TYR A 267 -7.92 11.87 -7.13
N LYS A 268 -8.47 12.03 -5.92
CA LYS A 268 -7.95 12.87 -4.84
C LYS A 268 -8.13 12.17 -3.51
N LYS A 269 -7.28 12.54 -2.55
CA LYS A 269 -7.38 12.07 -1.18
C LYS A 269 -8.78 12.36 -0.61
N ASP A 270 -9.32 11.39 0.12
CA ASP A 270 -10.61 11.48 0.81
C ASP A 270 -11.83 11.65 -0.10
N SER A 271 -11.71 11.43 -1.41
CA SER A 271 -12.88 11.42 -2.29
C SER A 271 -13.86 10.32 -1.88
N PRO A 272 -15.19 10.52 -2.03
CA PRO A 272 -16.17 9.50 -1.66
C PRO A 272 -15.92 8.15 -2.37
N LEU A 273 -15.53 8.20 -3.65
CA LEU A 273 -15.19 7.00 -4.42
C LEU A 273 -13.94 6.32 -3.84
N GLN A 274 -12.88 7.08 -3.56
CA GLN A 274 -11.65 6.58 -2.97
C GLN A 274 -11.94 5.86 -1.64
N LYS A 275 -12.75 6.44 -0.75
CA LYS A 275 -13.15 5.82 0.53
C LYS A 275 -13.95 4.53 0.37
N ILE A 276 -14.81 4.43 -0.65
CA ILE A 276 -15.59 3.21 -0.91
C ILE A 276 -14.66 2.11 -1.42
N LEU A 277 -13.84 2.42 -2.43
CA LEU A 277 -12.94 1.44 -3.04
C LEU A 277 -11.84 1.00 -2.07
N GLN A 278 -11.31 1.93 -1.27
CA GLN A 278 -10.33 1.63 -0.23
C GLN A 278 -10.90 0.66 0.82
N ARG A 279 -12.13 0.88 1.29
CA ARG A 279 -12.77 -0.03 2.27
C ARG A 279 -12.97 -1.43 1.69
N ARG A 280 -13.37 -1.54 0.43
CA ARG A 280 -13.51 -2.84 -0.26
C ARG A 280 -12.16 -3.55 -0.37
N LEU A 281 -11.14 -2.83 -0.82
CA LEU A 281 -9.78 -3.36 -0.95
C LEU A 281 -9.19 -3.78 0.41
N GLN A 282 -9.37 -2.94 1.44
CA GLN A 282 -8.97 -3.21 2.81
C GLN A 282 -9.64 -4.48 3.36
N SER A 283 -10.94 -4.65 3.11
CA SER A 283 -11.68 -5.86 3.52
C SER A 283 -11.13 -7.11 2.83
N ALA A 284 -10.90 -7.05 1.52
CA ALA A 284 -10.37 -8.18 0.76
C ALA A 284 -8.96 -8.58 1.24
N VAL A 285 -8.08 -7.61 1.49
CA VAL A 285 -6.75 -7.85 2.06
C VAL A 285 -6.85 -8.43 3.47
N LEU A 286 -7.77 -7.92 4.30
CA LEU A 286 -7.99 -8.43 5.66
C LEU A 286 -8.41 -9.90 5.68
N ASP A 287 -9.27 -10.31 4.73
CA ASP A 287 -9.68 -11.71 4.60
C ASP A 287 -8.48 -12.62 4.28
N VAL A 288 -7.63 -12.22 3.32
CA VAL A 288 -6.38 -12.94 2.99
C VAL A 288 -5.46 -13.05 4.21
N VAL A 289 -5.31 -11.96 4.96
CA VAL A 289 -4.44 -11.93 6.15
C VAL A 289 -4.95 -12.88 7.21
N LYS A 290 -6.26 -12.85 7.52
CA LYS A 290 -6.87 -13.74 8.52
C LYS A 290 -6.71 -15.21 8.14
N ASP A 291 -7.03 -15.56 6.90
CA ASP A 291 -6.93 -16.95 6.42
C ASP A 291 -5.49 -17.45 6.48
N SER A 292 -4.53 -16.61 6.08
CA SER A 292 -3.09 -16.94 6.12
C SER A 292 -2.58 -17.14 7.56
N VAL A 293 -2.98 -16.29 8.49
CA VAL A 293 -2.58 -16.38 9.91
C VAL A 293 -3.22 -17.60 10.59
N LEU A 294 -4.50 -17.88 10.29
CA LEU A 294 -5.20 -19.07 10.79
C LEU A 294 -4.53 -20.36 10.28
N ALA A 295 -4.27 -20.45 8.97
CA ALA A 295 -3.61 -21.59 8.37
C ALA A 295 -2.21 -21.86 9.00
N ALA A 296 -1.41 -20.81 9.19
CA ALA A 296 -0.09 -20.92 9.80
C ALA A 296 -0.15 -21.36 11.28
N THR A 297 -1.16 -20.90 12.02
CA THR A 297 -1.35 -21.27 13.43
C THR A 297 -1.77 -22.73 13.57
N SER A 298 -2.68 -23.20 12.73
CA SER A 298 -3.12 -24.60 12.72
C SER A 298 -1.99 -25.57 12.35
N ALA A 299 -1.11 -25.20 11.39
CA ALA A 299 0.03 -26.04 11.01
C ALA A 299 1.05 -26.23 12.15
N THR A 300 1.19 -25.26 13.04
CA THR A 300 2.15 -25.33 14.16
C THR A 300 1.69 -26.33 15.24
N SER A 301 0.38 -26.50 15.43
CA SER A 301 -0.17 -27.38 16.47
C SER A 301 0.07 -28.87 16.22
N LEU A 302 0.32 -29.29 14.98
CA LEU A 302 0.47 -30.71 14.63
C LEU A 302 1.88 -31.25 14.92
N VAL A 303 2.89 -30.39 15.04
CA VAL A 303 4.29 -30.80 15.18
C VAL A 303 4.62 -31.18 16.64
N ASP A 304 3.88 -30.65 17.61
CA ASP A 304 4.18 -30.84 19.05
C ASP A 304 3.52 -32.09 19.66
N ALA A 305 2.67 -32.79 18.89
CA ALA A 305 1.94 -33.97 19.35
C ALA A 305 2.61 -35.31 18.99
N SER A 306 3.87 -35.31 18.52
CA SER A 306 4.62 -36.53 18.23
C SER A 306 5.64 -36.84 19.35
N PRO A 307 5.27 -37.66 20.34
CA PRO A 307 6.18 -38.06 21.42
C PRO A 307 7.14 -39.14 20.89
N GLY A 308 8.28 -38.72 20.37
CA GLY A 308 9.42 -39.61 20.14
C GLY A 308 9.93 -39.62 18.70
N GLY A 309 10.98 -38.84 18.43
CA GLY A 309 11.67 -38.95 17.14
C GLY A 309 12.69 -37.85 16.89
N LYS A 310 13.93 -38.10 17.34
CA LYS A 310 15.21 -37.62 16.81
C LYS A 310 15.23 -36.23 16.13
N SER A 311 15.77 -35.26 16.88
CA SER A 311 16.41 -33.99 16.48
C SER A 311 16.37 -33.63 14.97
N PRO A 312 15.55 -32.65 14.55
CA PRO A 312 15.58 -32.16 13.19
C PRO A 312 16.73 -31.16 13.00
N SER A 313 17.64 -31.52 12.09
CA SER A 313 18.69 -30.67 11.54
C SER A 313 18.13 -29.35 11.02
N ALA A 314 18.74 -28.24 11.43
CA ALA A 314 18.33 -26.87 11.17
C ALA A 314 18.14 -26.59 9.67
N ARG A 315 16.89 -26.42 9.24
CA ARG A 315 16.57 -25.93 7.89
C ARG A 315 16.78 -24.42 7.87
N ALA A 316 17.83 -24.00 7.18
CA ALA A 316 18.23 -22.60 7.05
C ALA A 316 17.09 -21.75 6.48
N TYR A 317 16.72 -20.70 7.21
CA TYR A 317 15.86 -19.63 6.69
C TYR A 317 16.65 -18.90 5.61
N SER A 318 16.35 -19.20 4.35
CA SER A 318 16.94 -18.52 3.19
C SER A 318 16.59 -17.03 3.25
N ALA A 319 17.61 -16.20 3.38
CA ALA A 319 17.51 -14.75 3.23
C ALA A 319 16.95 -14.43 1.84
N MET A 320 15.77 -13.79 1.79
CA MET A 320 15.17 -13.35 0.53
C MET A 320 15.89 -12.08 0.06
N PRO A 321 16.44 -12.05 -1.17
CA PRO A 321 16.98 -10.82 -1.74
C PRO A 321 15.83 -9.86 -2.01
N MET A 322 15.88 -8.68 -1.39
CA MET A 322 15.07 -7.51 -1.74
C MET A 322 15.42 -7.06 -3.16
N ARG A 323 14.87 -7.72 -4.17
CA ARG A 323 14.86 -7.16 -5.52
C ARG A 323 13.67 -6.20 -5.59
N ARG A 324 13.98 -4.94 -5.95
CA ARG A 324 13.01 -4.04 -6.59
C ARG A 324 12.16 -4.86 -7.54
N ILE A 325 10.85 -4.66 -7.51
CA ILE A 325 9.90 -5.20 -8.49
C ILE A 325 10.40 -4.76 -9.87
N ASN A 326 11.23 -5.59 -10.48
CA ASN A 326 11.67 -5.39 -11.85
C ASN A 326 10.46 -5.78 -12.67
N ARG A 327 9.93 -4.80 -13.41
CA ARG A 327 8.67 -4.84 -14.16
C ARG A 327 8.76 -5.84 -15.32
N HIS A 328 8.72 -7.12 -15.01
CA HIS A 328 8.54 -8.19 -15.99
C HIS A 328 7.41 -9.13 -15.53
N PRO A 329 6.58 -9.61 -16.47
CA PRO A 329 5.55 -10.58 -16.14
C PRO A 329 6.23 -11.87 -15.67
N LEU A 330 5.96 -12.27 -14.43
CA LEU A 330 6.46 -13.52 -13.87
C LEU A 330 5.79 -14.69 -14.60
N THR A 331 6.58 -15.42 -15.37
CA THR A 331 6.24 -16.78 -15.81
C THR A 331 6.27 -17.67 -14.57
N ALA A 332 5.09 -18.08 -14.10
CA ALA A 332 4.93 -18.86 -12.89
C ALA A 332 5.43 -20.30 -13.08
N THR A 333 6.59 -20.64 -12.51
CA THR A 333 7.02 -22.03 -12.31
C THR A 333 7.02 -22.36 -10.83
N ALA A 334 5.93 -23.01 -10.38
CA ALA A 334 5.85 -24.06 -9.36
C ALA A 334 4.39 -24.22 -8.92
N THR A 335 3.73 -25.23 -9.48
CA THR A 335 2.34 -25.62 -9.24
C THR A 335 2.19 -26.23 -7.85
N SER A 336 2.17 -25.41 -6.79
CA SER A 336 1.45 -25.80 -5.58
C SER A 336 -0.03 -25.60 -5.86
N SER A 337 -0.83 -26.66 -5.70
CA SER A 337 -2.29 -26.61 -5.88
C SER A 337 -2.86 -25.33 -5.24
N PRO A 338 -3.73 -24.59 -5.95
CA PRO A 338 -4.30 -23.35 -5.43
C PRO A 338 -4.90 -23.63 -4.05
N SER A 339 -4.39 -22.94 -3.03
CA SER A 339 -4.88 -23.07 -1.67
C SER A 339 -6.39 -22.85 -1.66
N THR A 340 -7.15 -23.75 -1.04
CA THR A 340 -8.62 -23.67 -0.88
C THR A 340 -9.09 -22.31 -0.34
N ALA A 341 -8.22 -21.60 0.39
CA ALA A 341 -8.46 -20.25 0.85
C ALA A 341 -8.65 -19.25 -0.31
N ALA A 342 -7.81 -19.29 -1.35
CA ALA A 342 -7.89 -18.36 -2.47
C ALA A 342 -9.24 -18.46 -3.22
N ALA A 343 -9.74 -19.68 -3.43
CA ALA A 343 -11.04 -19.91 -4.05
C ALA A 343 -12.21 -19.39 -3.19
N THR A 344 -12.10 -19.52 -1.86
CA THR A 344 -13.12 -19.04 -0.91
C THR A 344 -13.19 -17.52 -0.92
N ILE A 345 -12.03 -16.85 -0.90
CA ILE A 345 -11.94 -15.38 -0.95
C ILE A 345 -12.48 -14.86 -2.28
N LEU A 346 -12.16 -15.52 -3.40
CA LEU A 346 -12.64 -15.15 -4.72
C LEU A 346 -14.18 -15.24 -4.79
N LYS A 347 -14.78 -16.28 -4.20
CA LYS A 347 -16.24 -16.42 -4.11
C LYS A 347 -16.87 -15.34 -3.23
N LYS A 348 -16.25 -14.99 -2.11
CA LYS A 348 -16.73 -13.93 -1.19
C LYS A 348 -16.69 -12.54 -1.85
N ASN A 349 -15.70 -12.31 -2.71
CA ASN A 349 -15.50 -11.03 -3.38
C ASN A 349 -16.13 -10.95 -4.77
N ALA A 350 -16.85 -11.99 -5.22
CA ALA A 350 -17.55 -11.99 -6.49
C ALA A 350 -18.57 -10.85 -6.56
N GLY A 351 -18.47 -10.02 -7.60
CA GLY A 351 -19.29 -8.83 -7.81
C GLY A 351 -18.74 -7.55 -7.18
N SER A 352 -17.61 -7.61 -6.48
CA SER A 352 -16.98 -6.40 -5.90
C SER A 352 -16.19 -5.57 -6.93
N GLY A 353 -15.86 -6.17 -8.08
CA GLY A 353 -14.99 -5.58 -9.09
C GLY A 353 -13.50 -5.71 -8.76
N LEU A 354 -13.15 -6.47 -7.70
CA LEU A 354 -11.77 -6.75 -7.29
C LEU A 354 -11.20 -8.02 -7.92
N GLU A 355 -12.00 -8.78 -8.66
CA GLU A 355 -11.60 -10.05 -9.29
C GLU A 355 -10.31 -9.91 -10.10
N PRO A 356 -10.14 -8.85 -10.92
CA PRO A 356 -8.91 -8.69 -11.70
C PRO A 356 -7.68 -8.29 -10.87
N LEU A 357 -7.87 -7.91 -9.60
CA LEU A 357 -6.80 -7.52 -8.67
C LEU A 357 -6.48 -8.60 -7.64
N MET A 358 -7.15 -9.76 -7.70
CA MET A 358 -6.96 -10.82 -6.72
C MET A 358 -5.51 -11.30 -6.59
N PRO A 359 -4.70 -11.46 -7.66
CA PRO A 359 -3.29 -11.82 -7.51
C PRO A 359 -2.50 -10.82 -6.67
N GLU A 360 -2.70 -9.52 -6.90
CA GLU A 360 -2.04 -8.45 -6.16
C GLU A 360 -2.54 -8.35 -4.72
N ILE A 361 -3.84 -8.52 -4.49
CA ILE A 361 -4.46 -8.56 -3.15
C ILE A 361 -3.91 -9.73 -2.34
N LEU A 362 -3.81 -10.92 -2.94
CA LEU A 362 -3.22 -12.11 -2.32
C LEU A 362 -1.77 -11.85 -1.95
N HIS A 363 -0.98 -11.31 -2.87
CA HIS A 363 0.43 -11.00 -2.63
C HIS A 363 0.63 -10.01 -1.46
N LEU A 364 -0.13 -8.91 -1.44
CA LEU A 364 -0.07 -7.93 -0.36
C LEU A 364 -0.53 -8.53 0.98
N GLY A 365 -1.65 -9.25 0.96
CA GLY A 365 -2.20 -9.91 2.15
C GLY A 365 -1.25 -10.93 2.76
N GLU A 366 -0.59 -11.77 1.95
CA GLU A 366 0.40 -12.73 2.43
C GLU A 366 1.62 -12.05 3.07
N ARG A 367 2.10 -10.94 2.49
CA ARG A 367 3.23 -10.17 3.06
C ARG A 367 2.85 -9.57 4.41
N ILE A 368 1.65 -9.00 4.54
CA ILE A 368 1.13 -8.49 5.80
C ILE A 368 0.94 -9.62 6.82
N ALA A 369 0.40 -10.78 6.40
CA ALA A 369 0.23 -11.94 7.27
C ALA A 369 1.55 -12.43 7.87
N ARG A 370 2.63 -12.48 7.05
CA ARG A 370 3.97 -12.81 7.55
C ARG A 370 4.43 -11.81 8.60
N LEU A 371 4.23 -10.51 8.38
CA LEU A 371 4.54 -9.49 9.38
C LEU A 371 3.74 -9.72 10.67
N VAL A 372 2.44 -9.96 10.58
CA VAL A 372 1.59 -10.26 11.74
C VAL A 372 2.09 -11.49 12.51
N LEU A 373 2.49 -12.57 11.82
CA LEU A 373 3.03 -13.77 12.46
C LEU A 373 4.36 -13.51 13.17
N PHE A 374 5.29 -12.77 12.53
CA PHE A 374 6.55 -12.40 13.18
C PHE A 374 6.31 -11.51 14.40
N HIS A 375 5.47 -10.50 14.25
CA HIS A 375 5.10 -9.58 15.32
C HIS A 375 4.45 -10.30 16.50
N SER A 376 3.54 -11.23 16.21
CA SER A 376 2.90 -12.09 17.22
C SER A 376 3.93 -12.93 17.97
N ARG A 377 4.88 -13.56 17.30
CA ARG A 377 5.91 -14.38 17.98
C ARG A 377 6.71 -13.58 19.01
N VAL A 378 6.90 -12.29 18.75
CA VAL A 378 7.66 -11.40 19.63
C VAL A 378 6.79 -10.83 20.74
N TYR A 379 5.65 -10.22 20.38
CA TYR A 379 4.88 -9.35 21.28
C TYR A 379 3.57 -9.97 21.77
N LYS A 380 3.22 -11.20 21.38
CA LYS A 380 1.96 -11.85 21.80
C LYS A 380 1.80 -11.87 23.31
N ARG A 381 2.84 -12.26 24.05
CA ARG A 381 2.79 -12.30 25.53
C ARG A 381 2.47 -10.93 26.12
N LEU A 382 3.02 -9.86 25.56
CA LEU A 382 2.73 -8.49 25.99
C LEU A 382 1.25 -8.14 25.80
N TYR A 383 0.66 -8.51 24.67
CA TYR A 383 -0.75 -8.26 24.37
C TYR A 383 -1.72 -9.12 25.19
N GLU A 384 -1.27 -10.28 25.64
CA GLU A 384 -2.07 -11.19 26.45
C GLU A 384 -2.11 -10.81 27.94
N VAL A 385 -1.17 -9.98 28.41
CA VAL A 385 -1.16 -9.49 29.81
C VAL A 385 -2.46 -8.74 30.13
N ASP A 386 -3.04 -9.06 31.28
CA ASP A 386 -4.25 -8.40 31.78
C ASP A 386 -4.03 -6.91 31.99
N GLY A 387 -5.02 -6.11 31.58
CA GLY A 387 -4.93 -4.65 31.61
C GLY A 387 -4.01 -4.03 30.54
N PHE A 388 -3.39 -4.81 29.64
CA PHE A 388 -2.71 -4.25 28.47
C PHE A 388 -3.72 -3.76 27.44
N ILE A 389 -4.60 -4.65 26.98
CA ILE A 389 -5.75 -4.31 26.15
C ILE A 389 -6.90 -4.07 27.11
N ASP A 390 -7.31 -2.81 27.24
CA ASP A 390 -8.51 -2.46 28.00
C ASP A 390 -9.73 -2.61 27.08
N PRO A 391 -10.67 -3.53 27.38
CA PRO A 391 -11.89 -3.67 26.60
C PRO A 391 -12.91 -2.55 26.88
N THR A 392 -12.67 -1.69 27.88
CA THR A 392 -13.59 -0.63 28.30
C THR A 392 -13.27 0.75 27.71
N LEU A 393 -12.13 0.89 27.03
CA LEU A 393 -11.74 2.07 26.23
C LEU A 393 -12.28 1.95 24.80
#